data_AF-T0YEN0-F1
#
_entry.id   AF-T0YEN0-F1
#
_cell.length_a   1.000
_cell.length_b   1.000
_cell.length_c   1.000
_cell.angle_alpha   90.00
_cell.angle_beta   90.00
_cell.angle_gamma   90.00
#
_symmetry.space_group_name_H-M   'P 1'
#
loop_
_entity.id
_entity.type
_entity.pdbx_description
1 polymer ?
#
loop_
_entity_poly.entity_id
_entity_poly.type
_entity_poly.pdbx_seq_one_letter_code
_entity_poly.pdbx_strand_id
1 'polypeptide(L)'
;SPRVVVCVPYGSNPVERRAIMDSAHGAGARQVYLLEEPIAAALGAGLAIHEAKGAMVLDIGGGTSEVAVISLNGIVFAQSARIGGDRFDEAIQQYIRRNYNILIGEATSERIKIEVGSAFPSQEVREFEVRGRSLSEGIPRSFVVNSNEILEA
;
A
#
# COMPACT_ATOMS: atom_id res chain seq x y z
N SER A 1 -4.00 24.32 -20.93
CA SER A 1 -3.26 23.14 -20.43
C SER A 1 -2.69 23.39 -19.04
N PRO A 2 -2.93 22.48 -18.07
CA PRO A 2 -2.56 22.66 -16.66
C PRO A 2 -1.08 22.42 -16.38
N ARG A 3 -0.61 22.84 -15.19
CA ARG A 3 0.63 22.37 -14.57
C ARG A 3 0.27 21.17 -13.68
N VAL A 4 1.04 20.09 -13.75
CA VAL A 4 0.78 18.85 -13.02
C VAL A 4 1.98 18.51 -12.16
N VAL A 5 1.74 18.06 -10.93
CA VAL A 5 2.73 17.41 -10.08
C VAL A 5 2.32 15.95 -9.95
N VAL A 6 3.27 15.03 -10.15
CA VAL A 6 3.05 13.59 -10.00
C VAL A 6 4.01 13.07 -8.95
N CYS A 7 3.48 12.39 -7.93
CA CYS A 7 4.31 11.70 -6.96
C CYS A 7 4.94 10.46 -7.60
N VAL A 8 6.20 10.19 -7.27
CA VAL A 8 6.92 9.01 -7.75
C VAL A 8 7.64 8.34 -6.58
N PRO A 9 7.77 7.00 -6.58
CA PRO A 9 8.56 6.31 -5.58
C PRO A 9 9.99 6.85 -5.55
N TYR A 10 10.57 6.99 -4.36
CA TYR A 10 11.95 7.46 -4.18
C TYR A 10 12.94 6.63 -5.01
N GLY A 11 12.71 5.31 -5.11
CA GLY A 11 13.55 4.37 -5.86
C GLY A 11 13.36 4.36 -7.38
N SER A 12 12.53 5.24 -7.94
CA SER A 12 12.22 5.24 -9.38
C SER A 12 13.44 5.55 -10.24
N ASN A 13 13.71 4.70 -11.23
CA ASN A 13 14.82 4.90 -12.15
C ASN A 13 14.49 5.98 -13.23
N PRO A 14 15.49 6.49 -13.98
CA PRO A 14 15.26 7.52 -14.99
C PRO A 14 14.26 7.14 -16.10
N VAL A 15 14.15 5.84 -16.44
CA VAL A 15 13.21 5.35 -17.45
C VAL A 15 11.77 5.41 -16.92
N GLU A 16 11.54 4.96 -15.69
CA GLU A 16 10.22 5.04 -15.02
C GLU A 16 9.78 6.51 -14.87
N ARG A 17 10.68 7.37 -14.37
CA ARG A 17 10.42 8.81 -14.24
C ARG A 17 10.08 9.46 -15.59
N ARG A 18 10.78 9.08 -16.66
CA ARG A 18 10.50 9.58 -18.01
C ARG A 18 9.13 9.12 -18.51
N ALA A 19 8.80 7.84 -18.35
CA ALA A 19 7.52 7.29 -18.76
C ALA A 19 6.33 7.99 -18.07
N ILE A 20 6.47 8.32 -16.79
CA ILE A 20 5.45 9.06 -16.03
C ILE A 20 5.28 10.49 -16.59
N MET A 21 6.39 11.20 -16.85
CA MET A 21 6.32 12.53 -17.45
C MET A 21 5.70 12.53 -18.85
N ASP A 22 6.08 11.58 -19.70
CA ASP A 22 5.54 11.44 -21.05
C ASP A 22 4.04 11.12 -21.03
N SER A 23 3.61 10.28 -20.09
CA SER A 23 2.18 9.96 -19.88
C SER A 23 1.38 11.21 -19.46
N ALA A 24 1.91 11.99 -18.52
CA ALA A 24 1.26 13.22 -18.07
C ALA A 24 1.22 14.29 -19.18
N HIS A 25 2.28 14.41 -19.99
CA HIS A 25 2.28 15.27 -21.17
C HIS A 25 1.29 14.80 -22.24
N GLY A 26 1.23 13.49 -22.52
CA GLY A 26 0.27 12.89 -23.44
C GLY A 26 -1.18 13.10 -23.00
N ALA A 27 -1.43 13.19 -21.69
CA ALA A 27 -2.72 13.54 -21.10
C ALA A 27 -3.04 15.06 -21.14
N GLY A 28 -2.18 15.89 -21.72
CA GLY A 28 -2.41 17.33 -21.94
C GLY A 28 -1.77 18.28 -20.93
N ALA A 29 -0.85 17.80 -20.07
CA ALA A 29 -0.11 18.66 -19.17
C ALA A 29 0.87 19.57 -19.92
N ARG A 30 0.87 20.87 -19.59
CA ARG A 30 1.84 21.85 -20.12
C ARG A 30 3.20 21.71 -19.48
N GLN A 31 3.22 21.43 -18.18
CA GLN A 31 4.42 21.22 -17.37
C GLN A 31 4.13 20.09 -16.40
N VAL A 32 5.11 19.20 -16.23
CA VAL A 32 5.05 18.09 -15.30
C VAL A 32 6.23 18.21 -14.34
N TYR A 33 5.93 18.13 -13.05
CA TYR A 33 6.94 18.06 -11.99
C TYR A 33 6.80 16.71 -11.32
N LEU A 34 7.93 16.06 -11.05
CA LEU A 34 7.96 14.86 -10.25
C LEU A 34 8.30 15.23 -8.81
N LEU A 35 7.59 14.65 -7.86
CA LEU A 35 7.85 14.81 -6.43
C LEU A 35 8.05 13.43 -5.82
N GLU A 36 9.07 13.24 -5.00
CA GLU A 36 9.28 11.99 -4.28
C GLU A 36 8.11 11.74 -3.31
N GLU A 37 7.54 10.54 -3.33
CA GLU A 37 6.46 10.08 -2.43
C GLU A 37 6.71 10.44 -0.95
N PRO A 38 7.87 10.16 -0.32
CA PRO A 38 8.10 10.51 1.08
C PRO A 38 8.06 12.01 1.34
N ILE A 39 8.47 12.86 0.39
CA ILE A 39 8.37 14.31 0.54
C ILE A 39 6.90 14.72 0.48
N ALA A 40 6.14 14.17 -0.47
CA ALA A 40 4.72 14.44 -0.59
C ALA A 40 3.95 13.99 0.66
N ALA A 41 4.25 12.80 1.18
CA ALA A 41 3.68 12.23 2.39
C ALA A 41 4.01 13.09 3.61
N ALA A 42 5.27 13.51 3.78
CA ALA A 42 5.68 14.35 4.89
C ALA A 42 5.01 15.73 4.87
N LEU A 43 4.88 16.34 3.69
CA LEU A 43 4.14 17.60 3.52
C LEU A 43 2.64 17.41 3.83
N GLY A 44 2.03 16.34 3.32
CA GLY A 44 0.62 16.02 3.56
C GLY A 44 0.31 15.72 5.03
N ALA A 45 1.27 15.14 5.75
CA ALA A 45 1.20 14.89 7.20
C ALA A 45 1.51 16.13 8.07
N GLY A 46 1.86 17.27 7.46
CA GLY A 46 2.17 18.51 8.18
C GLY A 46 3.50 18.49 8.92
N LEU A 47 4.44 17.63 8.52
CA LEU A 47 5.77 17.59 9.13
C LEU A 47 6.59 18.85 8.75
N ALA A 48 7.29 19.42 9.73
CA ALA A 48 8.12 20.62 9.54
C ALA A 48 9.46 20.30 8.84
N ILE A 49 9.39 19.79 7.60
CA ILE A 49 10.56 19.29 6.87
C ILE A 49 11.59 20.35 6.47
N HIS A 50 11.23 21.63 6.55
CA HIS A 50 12.10 22.76 6.24
C HIS A 50 12.99 23.19 7.41
N GLU A 51 12.71 22.72 8.64
CA GLU A 51 13.51 23.04 9.82
C GLU A 51 14.82 22.23 9.84
N ALA A 52 15.81 22.72 10.58
CA ALA A 52 17.04 21.99 10.91
C ALA A 52 16.79 20.90 11.98
N LYS A 53 15.74 20.09 11.77
CA LYS A 53 15.36 18.93 12.59
C LYS A 53 15.06 17.76 11.66
N GLY A 54 15.30 16.53 12.15
CA GLY A 54 14.94 15.33 11.41
C GLY A 54 13.44 15.02 11.56
N ALA A 55 12.74 14.90 10.44
CA ALA A 55 11.37 14.42 10.37
C ALA A 55 11.38 13.05 9.68
N MET A 56 10.84 12.02 10.33
CA MET A 56 10.72 10.69 9.75
C MET A 56 9.28 10.45 9.29
N VAL A 57 9.13 9.89 8.09
CA VAL A 57 7.85 9.44 7.54
C VAL A 57 7.98 7.99 7.08
N LEU A 58 6.92 7.22 7.32
CA LEU A 58 6.72 5.90 6.74
C LEU A 58 5.40 5.95 5.96
N ASP A 59 5.49 5.83 4.65
CA ASP A 59 4.34 5.76 3.75
C ASP A 59 4.15 4.32 3.29
N ILE A 60 2.96 3.75 3.49
CA ILE A 60 2.63 2.37 3.11
C ILE A 60 1.54 2.45 2.05
N GLY A 61 1.94 2.30 0.79
CA GLY A 61 1.05 2.24 -0.36
C GLY A 61 0.58 0.82 -0.69
N GLY A 62 0.03 0.65 -1.89
CA GLY A 62 -0.37 -0.67 -2.42
C GLY A 62 0.84 -1.55 -2.75
N GLY A 63 1.72 -1.06 -3.64
CA GLY A 63 2.87 -1.85 -4.11
C GLY A 63 4.18 -1.63 -3.34
N THR A 64 4.30 -0.52 -2.61
CA THR A 64 5.55 -0.09 -1.97
C THR A 64 5.30 0.48 -0.57
N SER A 65 6.32 0.36 0.27
CA SER A 65 6.43 1.08 1.53
C SER A 65 7.71 1.89 1.49
N GLU A 66 7.61 3.19 1.73
CA GLU A 66 8.74 4.11 1.68
C GLU A 66 8.99 4.72 3.05
N VAL A 67 10.22 4.63 3.52
CA VAL A 67 10.67 5.29 4.74
C VAL A 67 11.65 6.38 4.37
N ALA A 68 11.50 7.56 4.95
CA ALA A 68 12.43 8.66 4.77
C ALA A 68 12.65 9.45 6.05
N VAL A 69 13.87 9.97 6.19
CA VAL A 69 14.25 11.01 7.16
C VAL A 69 14.58 12.27 6.37
N ILE A 70 13.91 13.37 6.69
CA ILE A 70 13.93 14.63 5.93
C ILE A 70 14.35 15.76 6.87
N SER A 71 15.17 16.69 6.38
CA SER A 71 15.54 17.93 7.08
C SER A 71 15.93 19.00 6.07
N LEU A 72 15.69 20.28 6.37
CA LEU A 72 16.04 21.39 5.47
C LEU A 72 15.53 21.20 4.02
N ASN A 73 14.32 20.68 3.87
CA ASN A 73 13.67 20.29 2.60
C ASN A 73 14.40 19.21 1.78
N GLY A 74 15.44 18.58 2.35
CA GLY A 74 16.21 17.51 1.73
C GLY A 74 15.96 16.17 2.38
N ILE A 75 15.94 15.11 1.57
CA ILE A 75 15.98 13.74 2.07
C ILE A 75 17.39 13.46 2.59
N VAL A 76 17.51 13.20 3.89
CA VAL A 76 18.75 12.78 4.55
C VAL A 76 18.98 11.29 4.33
N PHE A 77 17.92 10.51 4.44
CA PHE A 77 17.90 9.07 4.19
C PHE A 77 16.54 8.69 3.62
N ALA A 78 16.51 7.78 2.65
CA ALA A 78 15.28 7.11 2.26
C ALA A 78 15.54 5.70 1.77
N GLN A 79 14.56 4.84 1.97
CA GLN A 79 14.56 3.47 1.48
C GLN A 79 13.15 3.11 1.03
N SER A 80 13.08 2.37 -0.07
CA SER A 80 11.83 1.86 -0.64
C SER A 80 11.86 0.34 -0.59
N ALA A 81 10.78 -0.26 -0.10
CA ALA A 81 10.57 -1.69 -0.11
C ALA A 81 9.38 -2.02 -1.01
N ARG A 82 9.53 -3.04 -1.88
CA ARG A 82 8.45 -3.54 -2.77
C ARG A 82 7.47 -4.45 -2.02
N ILE A 83 6.89 -3.90 -0.96
CA ILE A 83 5.89 -4.52 -0.09
C ILE A 83 4.90 -3.43 0.34
N GLY A 84 3.62 -3.76 0.34
CA GLY A 84 2.53 -2.85 0.71
C GLY A 84 1.22 -3.59 0.78
N GLY A 85 0.11 -2.88 0.57
CA GLY A 85 -1.24 -3.41 0.55
C GLY A 85 -1.43 -4.66 -0.32
N ASP A 86 -0.81 -4.73 -1.50
CA ASP A 86 -0.95 -5.85 -2.43
C ASP A 86 -0.39 -7.15 -1.82
N ARG A 87 0.73 -7.04 -1.10
CA ARG A 87 1.33 -8.18 -0.39
C ARG A 87 0.50 -8.63 0.80
N PHE A 88 -0.18 -7.71 1.48
CA PHE A 88 -1.12 -8.05 2.55
C PHE A 88 -2.32 -8.82 1.99
N ASP A 89 -2.83 -8.42 0.82
CA ASP A 89 -3.91 -9.15 0.15
C ASP A 89 -3.44 -10.53 -0.32
N GLU A 90 -2.25 -10.66 -0.88
CA GLU A 90 -1.67 -11.97 -1.22
C GLU A 90 -1.54 -12.88 0.02
N ALA A 91 -1.08 -12.35 1.15
CA ALA A 91 -0.93 -13.10 2.40
C ALA A 91 -2.27 -13.64 2.91
N ILE A 92 -3.30 -12.79 2.92
CA ILE A 92 -4.68 -13.17 3.29
C ILE A 92 -5.21 -14.26 2.34
N GLN A 93 -5.09 -14.09 1.03
CA GLN A 93 -5.50 -15.11 0.06
C GLN A 93 -4.81 -16.46 0.31
N GLN A 94 -3.51 -16.44 0.59
CA GLN A 94 -2.73 -17.65 0.87
C GLN A 94 -3.13 -18.29 2.19
N TYR A 95 -3.36 -17.51 3.25
CA TYR A 95 -3.86 -18.01 4.53
C TYR A 95 -5.21 -18.71 4.35
N ILE A 96 -6.17 -18.06 3.69
CA ILE A 96 -7.50 -18.63 3.42
C ILE A 96 -7.39 -19.92 2.60
N ARG A 97 -6.57 -19.92 1.55
CA ARG A 97 -6.35 -21.10 0.73
C ARG A 97 -5.76 -22.27 1.51
N ARG A 98 -4.77 -22.02 2.39
CA ARG A 98 -4.08 -23.06 3.16
C ARG A 98 -4.96 -23.64 4.28
N ASN A 99 -5.68 -22.78 5.01
CA ASN A 99 -6.41 -23.19 6.21
C ASN A 99 -7.84 -23.66 5.91
N TYR A 100 -8.48 -23.11 4.87
CA TYR A 100 -9.88 -23.39 4.54
C TYR A 100 -10.08 -24.16 3.23
N ASN A 101 -9.01 -24.34 2.44
CA ASN A 101 -9.09 -24.91 1.08
C ASN A 101 -10.09 -24.16 0.17
N ILE A 102 -10.23 -22.85 0.40
CA ILE A 102 -11.09 -21.94 -0.36
C ILE A 102 -10.24 -20.99 -1.20
N LEU A 103 -10.64 -20.77 -2.44
CA LEU A 103 -10.12 -19.72 -3.29
C LEU A 103 -10.98 -18.46 -3.18
N ILE A 104 -10.36 -17.33 -2.88
CA ILE A 104 -10.96 -15.99 -2.92
C ILE A 104 -10.19 -15.09 -3.88
N GLY A 105 -10.85 -14.06 -4.39
CA GLY A 105 -10.23 -13.04 -5.24
C GLY A 105 -9.66 -11.87 -4.43
N GLU A 106 -8.88 -11.03 -5.12
CA GLU A 106 -8.24 -9.85 -4.56
C GLU A 106 -9.23 -8.89 -3.87
N ALA A 107 -10.35 -8.57 -4.51
CA ALA A 107 -11.38 -7.69 -3.91
C ALA A 107 -11.98 -8.25 -2.61
N THR A 108 -12.10 -9.58 -2.49
CA THR A 108 -12.56 -10.20 -1.22
C THR A 108 -11.46 -10.10 -0.17
N SER A 109 -10.21 -10.33 -0.57
CA SER A 109 -9.05 -10.19 0.31
C SER A 109 -8.89 -8.77 0.86
N GLU A 110 -9.02 -7.75 0.01
CA GLU A 110 -8.93 -6.35 0.41
C GLU A 110 -10.04 -5.99 1.41
N ARG A 111 -11.25 -6.50 1.21
CA ARG A 111 -12.34 -6.33 2.19
C ARG A 111 -12.02 -6.98 3.53
N ILE A 112 -11.44 -8.19 3.53
CA ILE A 112 -10.98 -8.85 4.77
C ILE A 112 -9.91 -7.98 5.44
N LYS A 113 -8.92 -7.47 4.68
CA LYS A 113 -7.86 -6.57 5.18
C LYS A 113 -8.43 -5.33 5.87
N ILE A 114 -9.42 -4.68 5.27
CA ILE A 114 -10.05 -3.47 5.81
C ILE A 114 -10.90 -3.77 7.06
N GLU A 115 -11.74 -4.81 7.01
CA GLU A 115 -12.75 -5.07 8.04
C GLU A 115 -12.18 -5.76 9.28
N VAL A 116 -11.25 -6.71 9.09
CA VAL A 116 -10.73 -7.55 10.18
C VAL A 116 -9.20 -7.62 10.25
N GLY A 117 -8.47 -6.99 9.32
CA GLY A 117 -7.01 -6.94 9.35
C GLY A 117 -6.47 -6.27 10.62
N SER A 118 -5.39 -6.84 11.16
CA SER A 118 -4.69 -6.31 12.34
C SER A 118 -3.19 -6.56 12.24
N ALA A 119 -2.39 -5.60 12.71
CA ALA A 119 -0.94 -5.76 12.85
C ALA A 119 -0.50 -6.06 14.30
N PHE A 120 -1.44 -6.04 15.26
CA PHE A 120 -1.18 -6.28 16.67
C PHE A 120 -2.35 -7.05 17.33
N PRO A 121 -2.11 -7.80 18.42
CA PRO A 121 -3.17 -8.41 19.19
C PRO A 121 -4.17 -7.38 19.72
N SER A 122 -5.47 -7.67 19.57
CA SER A 122 -6.57 -6.84 20.05
C SER A 122 -7.45 -7.63 21.02
N GLN A 123 -8.03 -6.96 22.01
CA GLN A 123 -9.04 -7.56 22.88
C GLN A 123 -10.40 -7.69 22.18
N GLU A 124 -10.68 -6.81 21.23
CA GLU A 124 -11.88 -6.87 20.40
C GLU A 124 -11.62 -7.76 19.19
N VAL A 125 -12.40 -8.83 19.07
CA VAL A 125 -12.36 -9.77 17.95
C VAL A 125 -13.41 -9.33 16.93
N ARG A 126 -12.94 -8.95 15.74
CA ARG A 126 -13.80 -8.62 14.60
C ARG A 126 -13.96 -9.84 13.70
N GLU A 127 -15.12 -10.01 13.10
CA GLU A 127 -15.46 -11.15 12.25
C GLU A 127 -15.90 -10.70 10.85
N PHE A 128 -15.65 -11.54 9.86
CA PHE A 128 -16.04 -11.31 8.47
C PHE A 128 -16.52 -12.60 7.81
N GLU A 129 -17.72 -12.58 7.19
CA GLU A 129 -18.22 -13.70 6.38
C GLU A 129 -17.51 -13.72 5.02
N VAL A 130 -16.66 -14.71 4.81
CA VAL A 130 -15.97 -14.96 3.55
C VAL A 130 -16.84 -15.84 2.67
N ARG A 131 -16.97 -15.46 1.39
CA ARG A 131 -17.53 -16.33 0.35
C ARG A 131 -16.47 -16.58 -0.71
N GLY A 132 -16.24 -17.85 -1.03
CA GLY A 132 -15.26 -18.23 -2.04
C GLY A 132 -15.60 -19.56 -2.69
N ARG A 133 -14.70 -20.02 -3.56
CA ARG A 133 -14.86 -21.29 -4.27
C ARG A 133 -14.07 -22.38 -3.55
N SER A 134 -14.75 -23.45 -3.16
CA SER A 134 -14.10 -24.65 -2.64
C SER A 134 -13.17 -25.25 -3.68
N LEU A 135 -11.91 -25.50 -3.32
CA LEU A 135 -10.94 -26.14 -4.22
C LEU A 135 -11.17 -27.65 -4.35
N SER A 136 -11.75 -28.30 -3.33
CA SER A 136 -12.06 -29.73 -3.37
C SER A 136 -13.34 -30.04 -4.15
N GLU A 137 -14.39 -29.24 -3.95
CA GLU A 137 -15.72 -29.50 -4.53
C GLU A 137 -16.04 -28.61 -5.73
N GLY A 138 -15.28 -27.54 -5.95
CA GLY A 138 -15.49 -26.59 -7.04
C GLY A 138 -16.69 -25.67 -6.89
N ILE A 139 -17.47 -25.80 -5.81
CA ILE A 139 -18.71 -25.03 -5.55
C ILE A 139 -18.48 -23.87 -4.57
N PRO A 140 -19.36 -22.85 -4.56
CA PRO A 140 -19.31 -21.77 -3.57
C PRO A 140 -19.49 -22.28 -2.14
N ARG A 141 -18.68 -21.76 -1.21
CA ARG A 141 -18.82 -21.99 0.24
C ARG A 141 -18.65 -20.68 1.01
N SER A 142 -19.33 -20.60 2.15
CA SER A 142 -19.21 -19.50 3.11
C SER A 142 -18.62 -20.00 4.42
N PHE A 143 -17.82 -19.17 5.08
CA PHE A 143 -17.30 -19.38 6.43
C PHE A 143 -16.96 -18.03 7.06
N VAL A 144 -16.71 -18.00 8.37
CA VAL A 144 -16.33 -16.78 9.09
C VAL A 144 -14.85 -16.86 9.40
N VAL A 145 -14.14 -15.75 9.20
CA VAL A 145 -12.80 -15.52 9.73
C VAL A 145 -12.83 -14.39 10.73
N ASN A 146 -11.87 -14.40 11.65
CA ASN A 146 -11.74 -13.34 12.63
C ASN A 146 -10.37 -12.62 12.59
N SER A 147 -10.27 -11.50 13.30
CA SER A 147 -9.08 -10.67 13.33
C SER A 147 -7.83 -11.34 13.90
N ASN A 148 -7.95 -12.38 14.72
CA ASN A 148 -6.79 -13.13 15.22
C ASN A 148 -6.21 -14.03 14.13
N GLU A 149 -7.07 -14.64 13.32
CA GLU A 149 -6.63 -15.43 12.16
C GLU A 149 -5.94 -14.57 11.11
N ILE A 150 -6.49 -13.38 10.83
CA ILE A 150 -5.90 -12.47 9.85
C ILE A 150 -4.61 -11.83 10.37
N LEU A 151 -4.42 -11.75 11.69
CA LEU A 151 -3.14 -11.38 12.29
C LEU A 151 -2.04 -12.45 12.06
N GLU A 152 -2.40 -13.73 11.95
CA GLU A 152 -1.48 -14.84 11.66
C GLU A 152 -1.13 -15.00 10.17
N ALA A 153 -1.92 -14.38 9.29
CA ALA A 153 -1.80 -14.48 7.82
C ALA A 153 -0.53 -13.84 7.27
#